data_AF-A0A2E3RH60-F1
#
_entry.id   AF-A0A2E3RH60-F1
#
_cell.length_a   1.000
_cell.length_b   1.000
_cell.length_c   1.000
_cell.angle_alpha   90.00
_cell.angle_beta   90.00
_cell.angle_gamma   90.00
#
_symmetry.space_group_name_H-M   'P 1'
#
loop_
_entity.id
_entity.type
_entity.pdbx_description
1 polymer ?
#
loop_
_entity_poly.entity_id
_entity_poly.type
_entity_poly.pdbx_seq_one_letter_code
_entity_poly.pdbx_strand_id
1 'polypeptide(L)'
;MHAVVGCGSGDSPLNQRAGRPSAEQVNEILASRYAESENFDQQVSAVGGRIRLILDFSYTKLNDEDLEKIKLPEYLTDLNLAGTEITDAGIEYLLNNADHLQELDLSHTKITNACIDRLRGLPELRVVRLHDTGISGDQQREMIRFLRSKELGNKKNSP
;
A
#
# COMPACT_ATOMS: atom_id res chain seq x y z
N MET A 1 37.76 -32.21 -25.66
CA MET A 1 36.50 -31.44 -25.65
C MET A 1 35.67 -31.96 -24.49
N HIS A 2 35.73 -31.28 -23.34
CA HIS A 2 34.95 -31.63 -22.15
C HIS A 2 33.62 -30.86 -22.20
N ALA A 3 32.51 -31.58 -22.25
CA ALA A 3 31.18 -31.01 -22.09
C ALA A 3 30.89 -30.89 -20.59
N VAL A 4 30.75 -29.65 -20.10
CA VAL A 4 30.13 -29.37 -18.80
C VAL A 4 28.64 -29.22 -19.08
N VAL A 5 27.85 -30.22 -18.69
CA VAL A 5 26.38 -30.14 -18.67
C VAL A 5 26.01 -29.26 -17.49
N GLY A 6 25.57 -28.03 -17.77
CA GLY A 6 25.05 -27.11 -16.77
C GLY A 6 23.72 -27.61 -16.22
N CYS A 7 23.68 -27.86 -14.92
CA CYS A 7 22.45 -28.12 -14.19
C CYS A 7 21.61 -26.84 -14.05
N GLY A 8 20.34 -26.93 -14.43
CA GLY A 8 19.20 -26.39 -13.69
C GLY A 8 18.94 -24.89 -13.73
N SER A 9 17.95 -24.48 -14.51
CA SER A 9 17.04 -23.38 -14.15
C SER A 9 15.95 -23.24 -15.22
N GLY A 10 14.83 -23.94 -15.01
CA GLY A 10 13.67 -23.86 -15.90
C GLY A 10 12.36 -23.76 -15.14
N ASP A 11 12.18 -24.57 -14.09
CA ASP A 11 10.87 -24.65 -13.43
C ASP A 11 11.04 -24.67 -11.91
N SER A 12 11.25 -23.48 -11.34
CA SER A 12 10.96 -23.31 -9.92
C SER A 12 9.44 -23.31 -9.74
N PRO A 13 8.86 -24.16 -8.87
CA PRO A 13 7.43 -24.16 -8.57
C PRO A 13 6.94 -22.82 -7.97
N LEU A 14 7.86 -21.93 -7.59
CA LEU A 14 7.58 -20.54 -7.23
C LEU A 14 7.09 -19.67 -8.42
N ASN A 15 7.34 -20.08 -9.66
CA ASN A 15 6.91 -19.38 -10.87
C ASN A 15 5.47 -19.76 -11.30
N GLN A 16 4.87 -20.76 -10.65
CA GLN A 16 3.49 -21.23 -10.89
C GLN A 16 2.51 -20.75 -9.81
N ARG A 17 2.72 -19.56 -9.24
CA ARG A 17 1.64 -18.92 -8.47
C ARG A 17 0.44 -18.79 -9.41
N ALA A 18 -0.72 -19.31 -8.97
CA ALA A 18 -2.01 -19.12 -9.62
C ALA A 18 -2.10 -17.70 -10.20
N GLY A 19 -2.58 -17.58 -11.44
CA GLY A 19 -2.66 -16.30 -12.15
C GLY A 19 -3.12 -15.20 -11.20
N ARG A 20 -2.28 -14.16 -11.03
CA ARG A 20 -2.54 -13.07 -10.10
C ARG A 20 -3.91 -12.47 -10.42
N PRO A 21 -4.77 -12.20 -9.42
CA PRO A 21 -6.13 -11.75 -9.67
C PRO A 21 -6.13 -10.40 -10.43
N SER A 22 -7.01 -10.25 -11.42
CA SER A 22 -7.23 -8.98 -12.11
C SER A 22 -7.85 -7.94 -11.16
N ALA A 23 -7.80 -6.66 -11.53
CA ALA A 23 -8.47 -5.61 -10.76
C ALA A 23 -9.97 -5.88 -10.58
N GLU A 24 -10.64 -6.46 -11.58
CA GLU A 24 -12.03 -6.88 -11.46
C GLU A 24 -12.20 -8.00 -10.41
N GLN A 25 -11.32 -9.01 -10.42
CA GLN A 25 -11.36 -10.09 -9.42
C GLN A 25 -11.09 -9.57 -8.01
N VAL A 26 -10.16 -8.61 -7.86
CA VAL A 26 -9.93 -7.91 -6.60
C VAL A 26 -11.20 -7.17 -6.17
N ASN A 27 -11.82 -6.41 -7.08
CA ASN A 27 -13.05 -5.68 -6.79
C ASN A 27 -14.22 -6.60 -6.42
N GLU A 28 -14.38 -7.75 -7.06
CA GLU A 28 -15.40 -8.74 -6.71
C GLU A 28 -15.17 -9.29 -5.30
N ILE A 29 -13.92 -9.61 -4.96
CA ILE A 29 -13.57 -10.07 -3.61
C ILE A 29 -13.84 -8.97 -2.58
N LEU A 30 -13.40 -7.74 -2.86
CA LEU A 30 -13.65 -6.61 -1.98
C LEU A 30 -15.14 -6.34 -1.82
N ALA A 31 -15.91 -6.41 -2.90
CA ALA A 31 -17.34 -6.21 -2.84
C ALA A 31 -18.03 -7.30 -2.00
N SER A 32 -17.68 -8.57 -2.21
CA SER A 32 -18.24 -9.69 -1.44
C SER A 32 -17.93 -9.62 0.06
N ARG A 33 -16.87 -8.92 0.46
CA ARG A 33 -16.43 -8.81 1.84
C ARG A 33 -16.80 -7.48 2.50
N TYR A 34 -16.94 -6.39 1.73
CA TYR A 34 -16.98 -5.03 2.25
C TYR A 34 -18.04 -4.11 1.60
N ALA A 35 -18.71 -4.47 0.49
CA ALA A 35 -19.62 -3.55 -0.22
C ALA A 35 -20.93 -3.19 0.52
N GLU A 36 -21.33 -3.96 1.53
CA GLU A 36 -22.61 -3.75 2.24
C GLU A 36 -22.45 -3.28 3.69
N SER A 37 -21.24 -2.96 4.16
CA SER A 37 -21.07 -2.55 5.56
C SER A 37 -21.37 -1.07 5.75
N GLU A 38 -22.66 -0.69 5.72
CA GLU A 38 -23.14 0.65 6.10
C GLU A 38 -22.91 0.97 7.59
N ASN A 39 -22.34 0.03 8.37
CA ASN A 39 -22.28 0.07 9.82
C ASN A 39 -20.88 -0.16 10.39
N PHE A 40 -19.81 0.06 9.62
CA PHE A 40 -18.45 -0.17 10.11
C PHE A 40 -18.14 0.65 11.37
N ASP A 41 -18.49 1.94 11.42
CA ASP A 41 -18.31 2.77 12.63
C ASP A 41 -19.07 2.23 13.84
N GLN A 42 -20.28 1.69 13.63
CA GLN A 42 -21.04 1.01 14.67
C GLN A 42 -20.37 -0.31 15.09
N GLN A 43 -19.80 -1.07 14.16
CA GLN A 43 -19.09 -2.32 14.45
C GLN A 43 -17.80 -2.05 15.22
N VAL A 44 -16.99 -1.07 14.79
CA VAL A 44 -15.79 -0.54 15.47
C VAL A 44 -16.15 -0.11 16.89
N SER A 45 -17.21 0.69 17.05
CA SER A 45 -17.68 1.16 18.35
C SER A 45 -18.21 0.00 19.22
N ALA A 46 -18.92 -0.95 18.62
CA ALA A 46 -19.49 -2.10 19.33
C ALA A 46 -18.42 -3.07 19.85
N VAL A 47 -17.28 -3.19 19.16
CA VAL A 47 -16.12 -3.97 19.64
C VAL A 47 -15.19 -3.16 20.55
N GLY A 48 -15.52 -1.89 20.82
CA GLY A 48 -14.76 -1.02 21.71
C GLY A 48 -13.35 -0.69 21.21
N GLY A 49 -13.11 -0.73 19.90
CA GLY A 49 -11.74 -0.64 19.36
C GLY A 49 -11.67 -0.33 17.87
N ARG A 50 -10.45 -0.11 17.36
CA ARG A 50 -10.18 0.16 15.94
C ARG A 50 -10.18 -1.15 15.15
N ILE A 51 -11.00 -1.25 14.11
CA ILE A 51 -10.86 -2.31 13.11
C ILE A 51 -9.76 -1.88 12.13
N ARG A 52 -8.78 -2.76 11.90
CA ARG A 52 -7.78 -2.58 10.84
C ARG A 52 -8.20 -3.39 9.62
N LEU A 53 -8.16 -2.75 8.46
CA LEU A 53 -8.29 -3.41 7.18
C LEU A 53 -6.94 -3.33 6.47
N ILE A 54 -6.41 -4.49 6.13
CA ILE A 54 -5.08 -4.66 5.55
C ILE A 54 -5.24 -5.22 4.14
N LEU A 55 -4.71 -4.53 3.15
CA LEU A 55 -4.58 -5.03 1.77
C LEU A 55 -3.10 -5.18 1.42
N ASP A 56 -2.74 -6.38 0.97
CA ASP A 56 -1.40 -6.70 0.52
C ASP A 56 -1.41 -7.06 -0.96
N PHE A 57 -0.82 -6.16 -1.77
CA PHE A 57 -0.57 -6.35 -3.18
C PHE A 57 0.92 -6.44 -3.49
N SER A 58 1.75 -6.69 -2.49
CA SER A 58 3.20 -6.69 -2.65
C SER A 58 3.68 -7.74 -3.65
N TYR A 59 4.72 -7.35 -4.40
CA TYR A 59 5.36 -8.12 -5.45
C TYR A 59 4.38 -8.61 -6.52
N THR A 60 3.27 -7.89 -6.74
CA THR A 60 2.34 -8.10 -7.86
C THR A 60 2.79 -7.30 -9.09
N LYS A 61 2.10 -7.45 -10.25
CA LYS A 61 2.36 -6.65 -11.45
C LYS A 61 1.49 -5.38 -11.51
N LEU A 62 0.90 -5.02 -10.37
CA LEU A 62 -0.02 -3.89 -10.25
C LEU A 62 0.71 -2.60 -10.64
N ASN A 63 0.14 -1.88 -11.59
CA ASN A 63 0.60 -0.57 -12.04
C ASN A 63 -0.42 0.53 -11.67
N ASP A 64 -0.15 1.78 -12.04
CA ASP A 64 -1.02 2.91 -11.69
C ASP A 64 -2.44 2.76 -12.26
N GLU A 65 -2.59 2.27 -13.51
CA GLU A 65 -3.90 2.05 -14.14
C GLU A 65 -4.71 0.95 -13.46
N ASP A 66 -4.04 -0.11 -12.97
CA ASP A 66 -4.67 -1.18 -12.21
C ASP A 66 -5.14 -0.64 -10.85
N LEU A 67 -4.31 0.16 -10.18
CA LEU A 67 -4.64 0.78 -8.90
C LEU A 67 -5.87 1.68 -9.02
N GLU A 68 -5.95 2.50 -10.07
CA GLU A 68 -7.11 3.37 -10.34
C GLU A 68 -8.42 2.59 -10.54
N LYS A 69 -8.34 1.33 -10.99
CA LYS A 69 -9.50 0.46 -11.16
C LYS A 69 -9.90 -0.25 -9.87
N ILE A 70 -9.00 -0.39 -8.90
CA ILE A 70 -9.28 -1.06 -7.62
C ILE A 70 -10.05 -0.10 -6.74
N LYS A 71 -11.28 -0.44 -6.36
CA LYS A 71 -12.07 0.34 -5.41
C LYS A 71 -11.54 0.09 -4.01
N LEU A 72 -10.63 0.94 -3.55
CA LEU A 72 -10.11 0.84 -2.19
C LEU A 72 -11.26 1.02 -1.19
N PRO A 73 -11.38 0.14 -0.19
CA PRO A 73 -12.40 0.30 0.84
C PRO A 73 -12.15 1.59 1.63
N GLU A 74 -13.20 2.33 1.93
CA GLU A 74 -13.14 3.61 2.68
C GLU A 74 -12.33 3.46 3.97
N TYR A 75 -12.49 2.36 4.69
CA TYR A 75 -11.85 2.08 5.97
C TYR A 75 -10.48 1.39 5.88
N LEU A 76 -9.82 1.44 4.73
CA LEU A 76 -8.50 0.84 4.54
C LEU A 76 -7.46 1.53 5.46
N THR A 77 -6.82 0.75 6.34
CA THR A 77 -5.83 1.29 7.29
C THR A 77 -4.39 0.94 6.92
N ASP A 78 -4.17 -0.20 6.28
CA ASP A 78 -2.82 -0.69 5.96
C ASP A 78 -2.80 -1.16 4.49
N LEU A 79 -1.90 -0.60 3.69
CA LEU A 79 -1.74 -0.92 2.28
C LEU A 79 -0.29 -1.25 1.96
N ASN A 80 -0.04 -2.46 1.46
CA ASN A 80 1.28 -2.90 1.02
C ASN A 80 1.34 -2.99 -0.51
N LEU A 81 2.11 -2.08 -1.12
CA LEU A 81 2.38 -2.00 -2.56
C LEU A 81 3.86 -2.29 -2.87
N ALA A 82 4.61 -2.88 -1.92
CA ALA A 82 6.04 -3.09 -2.10
C ALA A 82 6.33 -3.96 -3.33
N GLY A 83 7.31 -3.60 -4.17
CA GLY A 83 7.69 -4.38 -5.35
C GLY A 83 6.64 -4.43 -6.47
N THR A 84 5.69 -3.49 -6.47
CA THR A 84 4.74 -3.26 -7.58
C THR A 84 5.33 -2.29 -8.62
N GLU A 85 4.61 -2.05 -9.71
CA GLU A 85 5.03 -1.13 -10.78
C GLU A 85 4.54 0.31 -10.57
N ILE A 86 4.05 0.63 -9.36
CA ILE A 86 3.54 1.95 -8.97
C ILE A 86 4.58 3.06 -9.15
N THR A 87 4.11 4.20 -9.66
CA THR A 87 4.88 5.43 -9.84
C THR A 87 4.28 6.58 -9.03
N ASP A 88 4.83 7.79 -9.18
CA ASP A 88 4.31 9.00 -8.54
C ASP A 88 2.85 9.32 -8.93
N ALA A 89 2.39 8.82 -10.09
CA ALA A 89 1.00 8.96 -10.55
C ALA A 89 0.03 8.15 -9.69
N GLY A 90 0.35 6.89 -9.36
CA GLY A 90 -0.48 6.05 -8.48
C GLY A 90 -0.67 6.64 -7.07
N ILE A 91 0.24 7.50 -6.62
CA ILE A 91 0.09 8.21 -5.33
C ILE A 91 -1.04 9.24 -5.38
N GLU A 92 -1.34 9.83 -6.53
CA GLU A 92 -2.47 10.77 -6.69
C GLU A 92 -3.81 10.06 -6.47
N TYR A 93 -3.92 8.79 -6.90
CA TYR A 93 -5.11 7.99 -6.64
C TYR A 93 -5.31 7.76 -5.12
N LEU A 94 -4.25 7.45 -4.39
CA LEU A 94 -4.32 7.22 -2.93
C LEU A 94 -4.79 8.47 -2.17
N LEU A 95 -4.41 9.67 -2.62
CA LEU A 95 -4.82 10.92 -1.96
C LEU A 95 -6.32 11.15 -1.94
N ASN A 96 -7.05 10.58 -2.90
CA ASN A 96 -8.49 10.79 -3.05
C ASN A 96 -9.33 9.61 -2.55
N ASN A 97 -8.70 8.47 -2.24
CA ASN A 97 -9.42 7.21 -2.00
C ASN A 97 -8.95 6.45 -0.74
N ALA A 98 -8.01 7.01 0.03
CA ALA A 98 -7.38 6.32 1.16
C ALA A 98 -7.26 7.24 2.39
N ASP A 99 -8.34 7.95 2.73
CA ASP A 99 -8.37 8.94 3.83
C ASP A 99 -8.03 8.35 5.20
N HIS A 100 -8.37 7.08 5.42
CA HIS A 100 -8.11 6.39 6.68
C HIS A 100 -6.79 5.60 6.71
N LEU A 101 -5.96 5.71 5.67
CA LEU A 101 -4.71 4.97 5.53
C LEU A 101 -3.68 5.43 6.56
N GLN A 102 -3.23 4.50 7.39
CA GLN A 102 -2.27 4.74 8.49
C GLN A 102 -0.88 4.18 8.17
N GLU A 103 -0.82 3.03 7.51
CA GLU A 103 0.43 2.35 7.15
C GLU A 103 0.49 2.11 5.63
N LEU A 104 1.56 2.60 4.99
CA LEU A 104 1.79 2.43 3.55
C LEU A 104 3.20 1.90 3.29
N ASP A 105 3.31 0.79 2.56
CA ASP A 105 4.59 0.29 2.08
C ASP A 105 4.71 0.47 0.57
N LEU A 106 5.69 1.27 0.14
CA LEU A 106 6.04 1.53 -1.26
C LEU A 106 7.49 1.09 -1.56
N SER A 107 8.05 0.20 -0.75
CA SER A 107 9.43 -0.26 -0.95
C SER A 107 9.59 -0.94 -2.32
N HIS A 108 10.73 -0.79 -2.97
CA HIS A 108 10.99 -1.38 -4.30
C HIS A 108 10.01 -0.93 -5.41
N THR A 109 9.43 0.27 -5.31
CA THR A 109 8.58 0.86 -6.37
C THR A 109 9.34 1.94 -7.16
N LYS A 110 8.73 2.47 -8.23
CA LYS A 110 9.35 3.46 -9.14
C LYS A 110 9.08 4.91 -8.71
N ILE A 111 8.65 5.14 -7.47
CA ILE A 111 8.38 6.49 -6.94
C ILE A 111 9.66 7.31 -6.77
N THR A 112 9.53 8.63 -6.84
CA THR A 112 10.64 9.58 -6.76
C THR A 112 10.42 10.64 -5.68
N ASN A 113 11.40 11.52 -5.48
CA ASN A 113 11.26 12.66 -4.55
C ASN A 113 10.01 13.52 -4.82
N ALA A 114 9.47 13.53 -6.04
CA ALA A 114 8.30 14.33 -6.41
C ALA A 114 7.01 13.92 -5.68
N CYS A 115 6.90 12.69 -5.17
CA CYS A 115 5.71 12.25 -4.45
C CYS A 115 5.72 12.55 -2.94
N ILE A 116 6.84 13.02 -2.36
CA ILE A 116 6.93 13.24 -0.91
C ILE A 116 5.86 14.21 -0.41
N ASP A 117 5.67 15.33 -1.10
CA ASP A 117 4.65 16.32 -0.69
C ASP A 117 3.23 15.77 -0.83
N ARG A 118 3.01 14.86 -1.78
CA ARG A 118 1.73 14.14 -1.94
C ARG A 118 1.50 13.20 -0.78
N LEU A 119 2.49 12.39 -0.43
CA LEU A 119 2.40 11.47 0.71
C LEU A 119 2.16 12.21 2.05
N ARG A 120 2.64 13.45 2.20
CA ARG A 120 2.34 14.31 3.37
C ARG A 120 0.86 14.72 3.45
N GLY A 121 0.17 14.73 2.31
CA GLY A 121 -1.26 15.05 2.19
C GLY A 121 -2.18 13.94 2.70
N LEU A 122 -1.71 12.72 2.91
CA LEU A 122 -2.53 11.63 3.46
C LEU A 122 -2.88 11.92 4.94
N PRO A 123 -4.17 12.10 5.29
CA PRO A 123 -4.57 12.75 6.53
C PRO A 123 -4.35 11.88 7.77
N GLU A 124 -4.41 10.55 7.66
CA GLU A 124 -4.17 9.62 8.79
C GLU A 124 -2.84 8.87 8.71
N LEU A 125 -2.01 9.11 7.68
CA LEU A 125 -0.75 8.39 7.49
C LEU A 125 0.19 8.61 8.68
N ARG A 126 0.73 7.52 9.21
CA ARG A 126 1.64 7.46 10.38
C ARG A 126 2.94 6.75 10.07
N VAL A 127 2.88 5.72 9.22
CA VAL A 127 4.03 4.90 8.86
C VAL A 127 4.12 4.83 7.34
N VAL A 128 5.31 5.14 6.82
CA VAL A 128 5.63 4.91 5.41
C VAL A 128 6.96 4.16 5.30
N ARG A 129 6.99 3.13 4.46
CA ARG A 129 8.22 2.41 4.10
C ARG A 129 8.56 2.72 2.64
N LEU A 130 9.79 3.18 2.43
CA LEU A 130 10.27 3.74 1.15
C LEU A 130 11.62 3.12 0.73
N HIS A 131 11.92 1.91 1.18
CA HIS A 131 13.20 1.25 0.92
C HIS A 131 13.38 0.99 -0.58
N ASP A 132 14.59 1.18 -1.10
CA ASP A 132 14.92 0.91 -2.51
C ASP A 132 13.96 1.59 -3.51
N THR A 133 13.72 2.89 -3.32
CA THR A 133 12.93 3.75 -4.20
C THR A 133 13.82 4.84 -4.83
N GLY A 134 13.27 5.64 -5.74
CA GLY A 134 13.92 6.84 -6.28
C GLY A 134 13.94 8.04 -5.31
N ILE A 135 13.53 7.85 -4.04
CA ILE A 135 13.54 8.89 -3.02
C ILE A 135 14.90 8.91 -2.33
N SER A 136 15.52 10.09 -2.28
CA SER A 136 16.79 10.31 -1.59
C SER A 136 16.70 10.03 -0.09
N GLY A 137 17.80 9.57 0.51
CA GLY A 137 17.84 9.29 1.96
C GLY A 137 17.53 10.51 2.84
N ASP A 138 17.84 11.72 2.39
CA ASP A 138 17.46 12.96 3.07
C ASP A 138 15.94 13.15 3.11
N GLN A 139 15.28 13.00 1.96
CA GLN A 139 13.83 13.09 1.85
C GLN A 139 13.11 12.01 2.67
N GLN A 140 13.62 10.77 2.68
CA GLN A 140 13.09 9.71 3.54
C GLN A 140 13.17 10.08 5.03
N ARG A 141 14.31 10.61 5.49
CA ARG A 141 14.48 11.05 6.88
C ARG A 141 13.55 12.20 7.24
N GLU A 142 13.39 13.16 6.34
CA GLU A 142 12.48 14.29 6.53
C GLU A 142 11.03 13.83 6.63
N MET A 143 10.62 12.90 5.77
CA MET A 143 9.29 12.29 5.81
C MET A 143 9.03 11.55 7.13
N ILE A 144 9.98 10.73 7.60
CA ILE A 144 9.86 10.04 8.88
C ILE A 144 9.73 11.04 10.05
N ARG A 145 10.48 12.16 9.99
CA ARG A 145 10.39 13.22 11.00
C ARG A 145 9.03 13.91 10.97
N PHE A 146 8.51 14.21 9.78
CA PHE A 146 7.18 14.79 9.59
C PHE A 146 6.10 13.91 10.21
N LEU A 147 6.07 12.61 9.88
CA LEU A 147 5.06 11.68 10.40
C LEU A 147 5.12 11.54 11.94
N ARG A 148 6.33 11.48 12.52
CA ARG A 148 6.48 11.49 13.99
C ARG A 148 5.93 12.77 14.63
N SER A 149 6.16 13.93 14.01
CA SER A 149 5.68 15.21 14.55
C SER A 149 4.15 15.28 14.59
N LYS A 150 3.49 14.71 13.57
CA LYS A 150 2.03 14.59 13.49
C LYS A 150 1.48 13.67 14.57
N GLU A 151 2.11 12.52 14.81
CA GLU A 151 1.71 11.59 15.87
C GLU A 151 1.83 12.22 17.27
N LEU A 152 2.90 12.97 17.53
CA LEU A 152 3.12 13.67 18.80
C LEU A 152 2.14 14.84 19.00
N GLY A 153 1.77 15.54 17.93
CA GLY A 153 0.73 16.57 17.96
C GLY A 153 -0.64 15.99 18.34
N ASN A 154 -1.02 14.86 17.73
CA ASN A 154 -2.30 14.21 18.02
C ASN A 154 -2.41 13.67 19.45
N LYS A 155 -1.30 13.18 20.04
CA LYS A 155 -1.28 12.73 21.44
C LYS A 155 -1.45 13.86 22.46
N LYS A 156 -1.06 15.09 22.13
CA LYS A 156 -1.24 16.26 23.02
C LYS A 156 -2.66 16.82 23.03
N ASN A 157 -3.47 16.49 22.02
CA ASN A 157 -4.86 16.93 21.87
C ASN A 157 -5.88 15.85 22.26
N SER A 158 -5.45 14.74 22.87
CA SER A 158 -6.37 13.72 23.39
C SER A 158 -6.85 14.15 24.80
N PRO A 159 -8.17 14.24 25.05
CA PRO A 159 -8.74 14.64 26.35
C PRO A 159 -8.46 13.63 27.47
#